data_AF-A0A438D393-F1
#
_entry.id   AF-A0A438D393-F1
#
_cell.length_a   1.000
_cell.length_b   1.000
_cell.length_c   1.000
_cell.angle_alpha   90.00
_cell.angle_beta   90.00
_cell.angle_gamma   90.00
#
_symmetry.space_group_name_H-M   'P 1'
#
loop_
_entity.id
_entity.type
_entity.pdbx_description
1 polymer ?
#
loop_
_entity_poly.entity_id
_entity_poly.type
_entity_poly.pdbx_seq_one_letter_code
_entity_poly.pdbx_strand_id
1 'polypeptide(L)'
;MTYDEISDPFDHIMHFRQLMTLDIGNDTLLCKVFPISLHGQTLSWFHHVLKNFVNNFRDLSEAFVGHYLCSTRPKQNINTLQNIKMQENEFFKDFMNRFEQAVLQVESYHMDTILQIFQQKICLGTPFFESLAKKPPTMMDDLFR
;
A
#
# COMPACT_ATOMS: atom_id res chain seq x y z
N MET A 1 -8.87 22.47 -9.24
CA MET A 1 -8.86 21.29 -8.34
C MET A 1 -7.44 20.75 -8.37
N THR A 2 -6.71 20.93 -7.28
CA THR A 2 -5.33 20.49 -7.17
C THR A 2 -5.29 19.39 -6.12
N TYR A 3 -4.73 18.23 -6.46
CA TYR A 3 -4.57 17.11 -5.54
C TYR A 3 -3.60 17.51 -4.43
N ASP A 4 -4.00 17.32 -3.17
CA ASP A 4 -3.30 17.78 -1.97
C ASP A 4 -2.41 16.71 -1.32
N GLU A 5 -2.19 15.58 -2.00
CA GLU A 5 -1.40 14.43 -1.52
C GLU A 5 -1.98 13.68 -0.31
N ILE A 6 -3.12 14.13 0.24
CA ILE A 6 -3.73 13.58 1.46
C ILE A 6 -5.14 13.03 1.16
N SER A 7 -5.86 13.68 0.26
CA SER A 7 -7.20 13.27 -0.18
C SER A 7 -7.19 11.89 -0.81
N ASP A 8 -8.35 11.20 -0.81
CA ASP A 8 -8.48 9.91 -1.48
C ASP A 8 -8.20 10.08 -2.99
N PRO A 9 -7.22 9.37 -3.57
CA PRO A 9 -6.91 9.49 -4.99
C PRO A 9 -8.07 9.03 -5.88
N PHE A 10 -8.96 8.15 -5.42
CA PHE A 10 -10.18 7.79 -6.16
C PHE A 10 -11.14 8.99 -6.27
N ASP A 11 -11.36 9.70 -5.17
CA ASP A 11 -12.23 10.88 -5.17
C ASP A 11 -11.66 11.97 -6.07
N HIS A 12 -10.34 12.16 -6.06
CA HIS A 12 -9.67 13.10 -6.97
C HIS A 12 -9.88 12.72 -8.44
N ILE A 13 -9.66 11.45 -8.80
CA ILE A 13 -9.88 10.97 -10.18
C ILE A 13 -11.35 11.14 -10.59
N MET A 14 -12.29 10.78 -9.72
CA MET A 14 -13.71 10.92 -10.00
C MET A 14 -14.11 12.38 -10.21
N HIS A 15 -13.68 13.27 -9.32
CA HIS A 15 -14.00 14.69 -9.39
C HIS A 15 -13.36 15.33 -10.63
N PHE A 16 -12.09 15.02 -10.91
CA PHE A 16 -11.41 15.47 -12.13
C PHE A 16 -12.15 15.02 -13.38
N ARG A 17 -12.55 13.74 -13.43
CA ARG A 17 -13.28 13.18 -14.57
C ARG A 17 -14.62 13.87 -14.76
N GLN A 18 -15.39 14.10 -13.70
CA GLN A 18 -16.67 14.81 -13.76
C GLN A 18 -16.53 16.21 -14.35
N LEU A 19 -15.54 16.99 -13.88
CA LEU A 19 -15.29 18.33 -14.43
C LEU A 19 -14.89 18.26 -15.90
N MET A 20 -13.99 17.34 -16.26
CA MET A 20 -13.47 17.26 -17.62
C MET A 20 -14.45 16.61 -18.62
N THR A 21 -15.37 15.74 -18.21
CA THR A 21 -16.41 15.20 -19.12
C THR A 21 -17.39 16.26 -19.60
N LEU A 22 -17.49 17.41 -18.91
CA LEU A 22 -18.30 18.55 -19.37
C LEU A 22 -17.60 19.34 -20.50
N ASP A 23 -16.27 19.26 -20.59
CA ASP A 23 -15.45 20.04 -21.54
C ASP A 23 -14.71 19.19 -22.60
N ILE A 24 -14.38 17.93 -22.30
CA ILE A 24 -13.45 17.08 -23.06
C ILE A 24 -13.91 15.61 -23.01
N GLY A 25 -14.56 15.14 -24.06
CA GLY A 25 -14.99 13.73 -24.22
C GLY A 25 -13.91 12.80 -24.79
N ASN A 26 -12.62 13.10 -24.58
CA ASN A 26 -11.51 12.40 -25.23
C ASN A 26 -10.41 12.01 -24.21
N ASP A 27 -10.24 10.71 -24.00
CA ASP A 27 -9.26 10.13 -23.05
C ASP A 27 -7.82 10.59 -23.28
N THR A 28 -7.41 10.80 -24.53
CA THR A 28 -6.05 11.30 -24.83
C THR A 28 -5.87 12.74 -24.38
N LEU A 29 -6.92 13.56 -24.48
CA LEU A 29 -6.90 14.94 -23.97
C LEU A 29 -6.96 14.95 -22.44
N LEU A 30 -7.73 14.06 -21.82
CA LEU A 30 -7.77 13.89 -20.35
C LEU A 30 -6.37 13.63 -19.78
N CYS A 31 -5.59 12.75 -20.40
CA CYS A 31 -4.19 12.52 -19.99
C CYS A 31 -3.33 13.78 -20.06
N LYS A 32 -3.51 14.60 -21.10
CA LYS A 32 -2.71 15.81 -21.31
C LYS A 32 -3.04 16.93 -20.33
N VAL A 33 -4.29 17.00 -19.88
CA VAL A 33 -4.76 18.06 -18.95
C VAL A 33 -4.74 17.63 -17.49
N PHE A 34 -4.63 16.33 -17.20
CA PHE A 34 -4.48 15.81 -15.82
C PHE A 34 -3.38 16.49 -14.99
N PRO A 35 -2.20 16.82 -15.53
CA PRO A 35 -1.12 17.46 -14.77
C PRO A 35 -1.48 18.83 -14.19
N ILE A 36 -2.48 19.51 -14.76
CA ILE A 36 -2.99 20.80 -14.26
C ILE A 36 -3.62 20.62 -12.87
N SER A 37 -4.09 19.41 -12.57
CA SER A 37 -4.63 19.05 -11.26
C SER A 37 -3.57 18.58 -10.26
N LEU A 38 -2.30 18.56 -10.63
CA LEU A 38 -1.20 18.05 -9.81
C LEU A 38 -0.22 19.16 -9.45
N HIS A 39 0.53 18.96 -8.36
CA HIS A 39 1.59 19.88 -7.95
C HIS A 39 2.70 19.13 -7.20
N GLY A 40 3.84 19.78 -6.98
CA GLY A 40 4.92 19.21 -6.15
C GLY A 40 5.36 17.80 -6.57
N GLN A 41 5.27 16.86 -5.64
CA GLN A 41 5.73 15.49 -5.84
C GLN A 41 4.80 14.73 -6.80
N THR A 42 3.50 15.01 -6.80
CA THR A 42 2.53 14.39 -7.71
C THR A 42 2.73 14.74 -9.17
N LEU A 43 3.05 16.00 -9.44
CA LEU A 43 3.41 16.43 -10.79
C LEU A 43 4.74 15.79 -11.24
N SER A 44 5.68 15.67 -10.32
CA SER A 44 6.98 15.03 -10.59
C SER A 44 6.81 13.53 -10.90
N TRP A 45 5.99 12.81 -10.14
CA TRP A 45 5.61 11.42 -10.42
C TRP A 45 5.00 11.28 -11.81
N PHE A 46 4.06 12.16 -12.17
CA PHE A 46 3.39 12.10 -13.48
C PHE A 46 4.38 12.20 -14.65
N HIS A 47 5.37 13.10 -14.58
CA HIS A 47 6.40 13.21 -15.61
C HIS A 47 7.30 11.96 -15.72
N HIS A 48 7.51 11.23 -14.63
CA HIS A 48 8.23 9.95 -14.66
C HIS A 48 7.39 8.84 -15.30
N VAL A 49 6.08 8.81 -15.03
CA VAL A 49 5.16 7.83 -15.61
C VAL A 49 4.96 8.05 -17.11
N LEU A 50 4.86 9.30 -17.57
CA LEU A 50 4.72 9.62 -19.01
C LEU A 50 5.88 9.14 -19.87
N LYS A 51 7.09 9.03 -19.31
CA LYS A 51 8.23 8.44 -20.06
C LYS A 51 8.00 6.96 -20.40
N ASN A 52 7.08 6.30 -19.71
CA ASN A 52 6.94 4.86 -19.66
C ASN A 52 5.48 4.38 -19.73
N PHE A 53 4.71 4.72 -20.78
CA PHE A 53 3.36 4.17 -21.06
C PHE A 53 2.17 4.84 -20.35
N VAL A 54 1.58 5.87 -20.97
CA VAL A 54 0.14 6.09 -20.81
C VAL A 54 -0.49 6.66 -22.08
N ASN A 55 -1.30 5.86 -22.76
CA ASN A 55 -1.97 6.26 -24.01
C ASN A 55 -3.46 6.60 -23.79
N ASN A 56 -4.01 6.28 -22.62
CA ASN A 56 -5.41 6.49 -22.26
C ASN A 56 -5.55 6.86 -20.78
N PHE A 57 -6.66 7.52 -20.44
CA PHE A 57 -6.85 8.06 -19.10
C PHE A 57 -7.10 6.97 -18.05
N ARG A 58 -7.59 5.80 -18.47
CA ARG A 58 -7.82 4.66 -17.59
C ARG A 58 -6.50 4.17 -16.98
N ASP A 59 -5.50 3.87 -17.80
CA ASP A 59 -4.20 3.38 -17.32
C ASP A 59 -3.53 4.42 -16.40
N LEU A 60 -3.68 5.71 -16.73
CA LEU A 60 -3.17 6.81 -15.90
C LEU A 60 -3.84 6.81 -14.52
N SER A 61 -5.16 6.68 -14.51
CA SER A 61 -5.94 6.69 -13.27
C SER A 61 -5.63 5.49 -12.39
N GLU A 62 -5.46 4.30 -12.97
CA GLU A 62 -5.07 3.08 -12.26
C GLU A 62 -3.66 3.23 -11.66
N ALA A 63 -2.70 3.77 -12.42
CA ALA A 63 -1.35 4.05 -11.92
C ALA A 63 -1.33 5.11 -10.81
N PHE A 64 -2.10 6.19 -10.96
CA PHE A 64 -2.20 7.27 -9.99
C PHE A 64 -2.77 6.77 -8.67
N VAL A 65 -3.91 6.06 -8.74
CA VAL A 65 -4.53 5.45 -7.56
C VAL A 65 -3.58 4.43 -6.93
N GLY A 66 -2.97 3.54 -7.71
CA GLY A 66 -2.05 2.53 -7.16
C GLY A 66 -0.86 3.14 -6.42
N HIS A 67 -0.27 4.20 -6.97
CA HIS A 67 0.85 4.89 -6.32
C HIS A 67 0.41 5.64 -5.06
N TYR A 68 -0.65 6.45 -5.19
CA TYR A 68 -1.04 7.37 -4.13
C TYR A 68 -1.85 6.72 -3.02
N LEU A 69 -2.65 5.70 -3.30
CA LEU A 69 -3.39 4.92 -2.28
C LEU A 69 -2.44 4.15 -1.35
N CYS A 70 -1.29 3.71 -1.86
CA CYS A 70 -0.25 3.10 -1.04
C CYS A 70 0.53 4.15 -0.23
N SER A 71 0.65 5.38 -0.73
CA SER A 71 1.40 6.46 -0.07
C SER A 71 0.58 7.26 0.96
N THR A 72 -0.75 7.31 0.83
CA THR A 72 -1.66 8.06 1.72
C THR A 72 -1.99 7.30 3.00
N ARG A 73 -1.64 6.01 3.11
CA ARG A 73 -1.75 5.29 4.39
C ARG A 73 -0.76 5.92 5.37
N PRO A 74 -1.21 6.37 6.55
CA PRO A 74 -0.30 6.89 7.57
C PRO A 74 0.75 5.83 7.86
N LYS A 75 2.01 6.14 7.55
CA LYS A 75 3.09 5.21 7.85
C LYS A 75 3.24 5.12 9.36
N GLN A 76 3.14 3.91 9.88
CA GLN A 76 3.19 3.63 11.31
C GLN A 76 4.62 3.35 11.75
N ASN A 77 4.90 3.67 13.00
CA ASN A 77 6.13 3.23 13.65
C ASN A 77 6.09 1.70 13.81
N ILE A 78 7.23 1.02 13.65
CA ILE A 78 7.35 -0.44 13.84
C ILE A 78 6.79 -0.94 15.18
N ASN A 79 6.75 -0.08 16.21
CA ASN A 79 6.15 -0.37 17.51
C ASN A 79 4.65 -0.72 17.42
N THR A 80 3.92 -0.31 16.38
CA THR A 80 2.51 -0.69 16.23
C THR A 80 2.32 -2.20 16.00
N LEU A 81 3.32 -2.88 15.43
CA LEU A 81 3.34 -4.33 15.26
C LEU A 81 3.31 -5.07 16.60
N GLN A 82 3.78 -4.43 17.69
CA GLN A 82 3.75 -5.05 19.02
C GLN A 82 2.33 -5.31 19.53
N ASN A 83 1.33 -4.59 18.98
CA ASN A 83 -0.07 -4.75 19.37
C ASN A 83 -0.75 -5.90 18.60
N ILE A 84 -0.14 -6.41 17.55
CA ILE A 84 -0.66 -7.52 16.75
C ILE A 84 -0.23 -8.83 17.40
N LYS A 85 -1.07 -9.38 18.28
CA LYS A 85 -0.91 -10.74 18.84
C LYS A 85 -1.93 -11.69 18.25
N MET A 86 -1.56 -12.96 18.15
CA MET A 86 -2.50 -14.03 17.83
C MET A 86 -3.49 -14.19 18.99
N GLN A 87 -4.78 -14.24 18.70
CA GLN A 87 -5.83 -14.38 19.71
C GLN A 87 -6.11 -15.85 20.04
N GLU A 88 -6.68 -16.08 21.23
CA GLU A 88 -7.15 -17.40 21.63
C GLU A 88 -8.33 -17.81 20.71
N ASN A 89 -8.16 -18.91 19.96
CA ASN A 89 -9.06 -19.40 18.90
C ASN A 89 -8.98 -18.70 17.54
N GLU A 90 -8.01 -17.83 17.31
CA GLU A 90 -7.78 -17.27 15.96
C GLU A 90 -7.07 -18.30 15.06
N PHE A 91 -7.53 -18.43 13.81
CA PHE A 91 -6.79 -19.22 12.84
C PHE A 91 -5.49 -18.51 12.45
N PHE A 92 -4.42 -19.28 12.30
CA PHE A 92 -3.12 -18.73 11.93
C PHE A 92 -3.16 -17.87 10.65
N LYS A 93 -3.98 -18.26 9.66
CA LYS A 93 -4.18 -17.48 8.43
C LYS A 93 -4.73 -16.08 8.69
N ASP A 94 -5.67 -15.94 9.63
CA ASP A 94 -6.28 -14.65 9.95
C ASP A 94 -5.28 -13.76 10.69
N PHE A 95 -4.50 -14.35 11.60
CA PHE A 95 -3.38 -13.65 12.23
C PHE A 95 -2.36 -13.17 11.20
N MET A 96 -1.95 -14.03 10.26
CA MET A 96 -1.01 -13.70 9.18
C MET A 96 -1.51 -12.52 8.34
N ASN A 97 -2.78 -12.55 7.92
CA ASN A 97 -3.37 -11.45 7.17
C ASN A 97 -3.29 -10.13 7.95
N ARG A 98 -3.61 -10.13 9.25
CA ARG A 98 -3.51 -8.92 10.09
C ARG A 98 -2.07 -8.45 10.25
N PHE A 99 -1.15 -9.38 10.47
CA PHE A 99 0.27 -9.08 10.66
C PHE A 99 0.88 -8.50 9.38
N GLU A 100 0.61 -9.09 8.22
CA GLU A 100 1.04 -8.60 6.91
C GLU A 100 0.51 -7.19 6.63
N GLN A 101 -0.79 -6.96 6.82
CA GLN A 101 -1.39 -5.65 6.63
C GLN A 101 -0.80 -4.58 7.55
N ALA A 102 -0.36 -4.96 8.75
CA ALA A 102 0.33 -4.05 9.66
C ALA A 102 1.78 -3.78 9.22
N VAL A 103 2.52 -4.79 8.75
CA VAL A 103 3.89 -4.63 8.21
C VAL A 103 3.90 -3.70 6.99
N LEU A 104 2.93 -3.83 6.09
CA LEU A 104 2.79 -2.96 4.90
C LEU A 104 2.55 -1.48 5.26
N GLN A 105 2.11 -1.19 6.49
CA GLN A 105 1.92 0.18 6.96
C GLN A 105 3.15 0.75 7.66
N VAL A 106 4.20 -0.03 7.90
CA VAL A 106 5.41 0.46 8.59
C VAL A 106 6.35 1.18 7.62
N GLU A 107 6.86 2.35 8.02
CA GLU A 107 7.71 3.18 7.16
C GLU A 107 9.05 2.55 6.78
N SER A 108 9.70 1.90 7.75
CA SER A 108 10.96 1.19 7.57
C SER A 108 11.13 0.16 8.69
N TYR A 109 11.74 -0.98 8.35
CA TYR A 109 12.03 -2.05 9.30
C TYR A 109 13.26 -2.84 8.88
N HIS A 110 13.96 -3.39 9.87
CA HIS A 110 14.93 -4.46 9.65
C HIS A 110 14.21 -5.81 9.73
N MET A 111 14.59 -6.74 8.86
CA MET A 111 13.98 -8.07 8.79
C MET A 111 14.07 -8.81 10.14
N ASP A 112 15.22 -8.73 10.82
CA ASP A 112 15.42 -9.35 12.12
C ASP A 112 14.42 -8.84 13.17
N THR A 113 14.06 -7.56 13.10
CA THR A 113 13.08 -6.96 14.02
C THR A 113 11.67 -7.49 13.76
N ILE A 114 11.27 -7.63 12.49
CA ILE A 114 9.96 -8.21 12.13
C ILE A 114 9.88 -9.67 12.60
N LEU A 115 10.93 -10.45 12.37
CA LEU A 115 11.00 -11.86 12.77
C LEU A 115 10.92 -12.01 14.30
N GLN A 116 11.65 -11.19 15.05
CA GLN A 116 11.59 -11.17 16.52
C GLN A 116 10.19 -10.81 17.04
N ILE A 117 9.55 -9.80 16.45
CA ILE A 117 8.18 -9.41 16.83
C ILE A 117 7.24 -10.56 16.50
N PHE A 118 7.30 -11.12 15.30
CA PHE A 118 6.47 -12.24 14.88
C PHE A 118 6.55 -13.43 15.85
N GLN A 119 7.76 -13.87 16.19
CA GLN A 119 8.00 -14.97 17.12
C GLN A 119 7.42 -14.70 18.52
N GLN A 120 7.48 -13.46 19.01
CA GLN A 120 6.90 -13.07 20.31
C GLN A 120 5.37 -13.03 20.30
N LYS A 121 4.75 -12.90 19.12
CA LYS A 121 3.31 -12.62 18.99
C LYS A 121 2.48 -13.84 18.59
N ILE A 122 3.12 -14.93 18.19
CA ILE A 122 2.48 -16.23 18.04
C ILE A 122 2.21 -16.85 19.41
N CYS A 123 1.07 -17.52 19.54
CA CYS A 123 0.73 -18.24 20.77
C CYS A 123 1.67 -19.45 20.97
N LEU A 124 2.31 -19.51 22.14
CA LEU A 124 3.13 -20.64 22.57
C LEU A 124 2.24 -21.90 22.62
N GLY A 125 2.60 -22.92 21.84
CA GLY A 125 1.85 -24.20 21.80
C GLY A 125 1.07 -24.46 20.51
N THR A 126 1.14 -23.58 19.51
CA THR A 126 0.65 -23.94 18.17
C THR A 126 1.63 -24.90 17.47
N PRO A 127 1.15 -25.87 16.67
CA PRO A 127 2.02 -26.76 15.88
C PRO A 127 2.98 -25.97 14.95
N PHE A 128 2.56 -24.78 14.52
CA PHE A 128 3.37 -23.87 13.73
C PHE A 128 4.54 -23.27 14.54
N PHE A 129 4.30 -22.85 15.78
CA PHE A 129 5.37 -22.39 16.67
C PHE A 129 6.45 -23.48 16.87
N GLU A 130 6.04 -24.73 17.04
CA GLU A 130 7.00 -25.86 17.14
C GLU A 130 7.81 -26.06 15.84
N SER A 131 7.19 -25.84 14.68
CA SER A 131 7.87 -25.87 13.38
C SER A 131 8.90 -24.75 13.24
N LEU A 132 8.53 -23.52 13.63
CA LEU A 132 9.44 -22.36 13.64
C LEU A 132 10.64 -22.55 14.58
N ALA A 133 10.41 -23.15 15.76
CA ALA A 133 11.47 -23.44 16.71
C ALA A 133 12.49 -24.44 16.13
N LYS A 134 12.05 -25.36 15.26
CA LYS A 134 12.92 -26.32 14.57
C LYS A 134 13.62 -25.71 13.36
N LYS A 135 12.96 -24.80 12.63
CA LYS A 135 13.51 -24.13 11.46
C LYS A 135 13.12 -22.64 11.47
N PRO A 136 14.02 -21.75 11.93
CA PRO A 136 13.76 -20.32 11.96
C PRO A 136 13.59 -19.79 10.53
N PRO A 137 12.54 -19.00 10.27
CA PRO A 137 12.37 -18.33 8.98
C PRO A 137 13.45 -17.27 8.80
N THR A 138 13.99 -17.19 7.58
CA THR A 138 15.07 -16.27 7.22
C THR A 138 14.58 -15.08 6.40
N MET A 139 13.44 -15.22 5.73
CA MET A 139 12.85 -14.19 4.87
C MET A 139 11.35 -14.06 5.11
N MET A 140 10.76 -12.94 4.66
CA MET A 140 9.32 -12.69 4.76
C MET A 140 8.54 -13.81 4.04
N ASP A 141 8.97 -14.21 2.85
CA ASP A 141 8.35 -15.30 2.07
C ASP A 141 8.33 -16.65 2.79
N ASP A 142 9.25 -16.89 3.74
CA ASP A 142 9.26 -18.10 4.56
C ASP A 142 8.14 -18.09 5.62
N LEU A 143 7.63 -16.91 5.99
CA LEU A 143 6.52 -16.73 6.92
C LEU A 143 5.15 -16.93 6.26
N PHE A 144 5.04 -16.60 4.97
CA PHE A 144 3.76 -16.61 4.24
C PHE A 144 3.54 -17.84 3.35
N ARG A 145 4.43 -18.84 3.41
CA ARG A 145 4.34 -20.09 2.65
C ARG A 145 3.61 -21.18 3.42
#